data_AF-A0A1Q8E707-F1
#
_entry.id   AF-A0A1Q8E707-F1
#
_cell.length_a   1.000
_cell.length_b   1.000
_cell.length_c   1.000
_cell.angle_alpha   90.00
_cell.angle_beta   90.00
_cell.angle_gamma   90.00
#
_symmetry.space_group_name_H-M   'P 1'
#
loop_
_entity.id
_entity.type
_entity.pdbx_description
1 polymer ?
#
loop_
_entity_poly.entity_id
_entity_poly.type
_entity_poly.pdbx_seq_one_letter_code
_entity_poly.pdbx_strand_id
1 'polypeptide(L)' 'MRMNNYLLTRQQASDFLGIDPKSFDKIFRADDQFKRFMIGSRERYTRKELINFVNKKLV' A
#
# COMPACT_ATOMS: atom_id res chain seq x y z
N MET A 1 -22.41 6.17 -0.30
CA MET A 1 -21.79 5.66 0.94
C MET A 1 -20.46 5.02 0.57
N ARG A 2 -19.31 5.66 0.81
CA ARG A 2 -18.01 5.01 0.57
C ARG A 2 -17.72 4.12 1.78
N MET A 3 -17.83 2.79 1.61
CA MET A 3 -17.32 1.86 2.62
C MET A 3 -15.84 2.17 2.82
N ASN A 4 -15.46 2.55 4.04
CA ASN A 4 -14.06 2.70 4.42
C ASN A 4 -13.43 1.30 4.44
N ASN A 5 -12.98 0.85 3.28
CA ASN A 5 -12.28 -0.42 3.16
C ASN A 5 -10.94 -0.26 3.89
N TYR A 6 -10.81 -0.88 5.07
CA TYR A 6 -9.59 -0.86 5.87
C TYR A 6 -8.39 -1.49 5.13
N LEU A 7 -8.70 -2.36 4.15
CA LEU A 7 -7.75 -3.11 3.34
C LEU A 7 -7.86 -2.73 1.86
N LEU A 8 -6.88 -1.95 1.40
CA LEU A 8 -6.73 -1.49 0.03
C LEU A 8 -6.13 -2.58 -0.86
N THR A 9 -6.62 -2.71 -2.09
CA THR A 9 -5.89 -3.40 -3.17
C THR A 9 -4.64 -2.61 -3.55
N ARG A 10 -3.75 -3.21 -4.34
CA ARG A 10 -2.67 -2.50 -5.05
C ARG A 10 -3.19 -1.24 -5.75
N GLN A 11 -4.22 -1.37 -6.58
CA GLN A 11 -4.79 -0.23 -7.30
C GLN A 11 -5.27 0.87 -6.35
N GLN A 12 -6.05 0.52 -5.32
CA GLN A 12 -6.55 1.49 -4.35
C GLN A 12 -5.43 2.16 -3.54
N ALA A 13 -4.34 1.43 -3.28
CA ALA A 13 -3.18 1.97 -2.58
C ALA A 13 -2.38 2.93 -3.49
N SER A 14 -2.23 2.59 -4.78
CA SER A 14 -1.64 3.46 -5.80
C SER A 14 -2.45 4.76 -5.96
N ASP A 15 -3.77 4.63 -6.11
CA ASP A 15 -4.69 5.78 -6.21
C ASP A 15 -4.66 6.64 -4.95
N PHE A 16 -4.59 6.01 -3.76
CA PHE A 16 -4.50 6.72 -2.48
C PHE A 16 -3.22 7.55 -2.35
N LEU A 17 -2.10 7.07 -2.89
CA LEU A 17 -0.80 7.76 -2.86
C LEU A 17 -0.60 8.71 -4.04
N GLY A 18 -1.49 8.70 -5.04
CA GLY A 18 -1.34 9.51 -6.26
C GLY A 18 -0.19 9.04 -7.16
N ILE A 19 0.16 7.76 -7.13
CA ILE A 19 1.22 7.17 -7.96
C ILE A 19 0.67 6.06 -8.86
N ASP A 20 1.37 5.73 -9.94
CA ASP A 20 0.99 4.60 -10.77
C ASP A 20 1.32 3.25 -10.09
N PRO A 21 0.60 2.16 -10.43
CA PRO A 21 0.82 0.86 -9.80
C PRO A 21 2.20 0.23 -10.03
N LYS A 22 2.90 0.57 -11.12
CA LYS A 22 4.25 0.07 -11.38
C LYS A 22 5.25 0.74 -10.45
N SER A 23 5.10 2.03 -10.20
CA SER A 23 5.86 2.77 -9.19
C SER A 23 5.55 2.25 -7.79
N PHE A 24 4.29 1.94 -7.50
CA PHE A 24 3.90 1.30 -6.24
C PHE A 24 4.66 0.00 -6.01
N ASP A 25 4.72 -0.89 -6.99
CA ASP A 25 5.43 -2.18 -6.84
C ASP A 25 6.92 -1.98 -6.56
N LYS A 26 7.56 -1.04 -7.28
CA LYS A 26 8.99 -0.74 -7.09
C LYS A 26 9.33 -0.18 -5.71
N ILE A 27 8.42 0.60 -5.12
CA ILE A 27 8.67 1.30 -3.86
C ILE A 27 8.24 0.45 -2.67
N PHE A 28 7.06 -0.17 -2.75
CA PHE A 28 6.42 -0.86 -1.62
C PHE A 28 6.59 -2.38 -1.71
N ARG A 29 6.38 -3.00 -2.87
CA ARG A 29 6.47 -4.48 -2.98
C ARG A 29 7.90 -5.01 -3.04
N ALA A 30 8.84 -4.17 -3.47
CA ALA A 30 10.27 -4.50 -3.46
C ALA A 30 10.88 -4.44 -2.04
N ASP A 31 10.19 -3.87 -1.06
CA ASP A 31 10.67 -3.77 0.31
C ASP A 31 10.04 -4.89 1.18
N ASP A 32 10.84 -5.89 1.54
CA ASP A 32 10.36 -7.03 2.33
C ASP A 32 9.93 -6.65 3.75
N GLN A 33 10.34 -5.48 4.24
CA GLN A 33 9.91 -4.98 5.55
C GLN A 33 8.57 -4.23 5.50
N PHE A 34 8.04 -3.98 4.30
CA PHE A 34 6.74 -3.33 4.16
C PHE A 34 5.61 -4.27 4.59
N LYS A 35 4.85 -3.85 5.60
CA LYS A 35 3.76 -4.64 6.16
C LYS A 35 2.59 -4.74 5.19
N ARG A 36 2.24 -5.98 4.86
CA ARG A 36 1.14 -6.37 3.96
C ARG A 36 0.29 -7.46 4.60
N PHE A 37 -1.02 -7.38 4.37
CA PHE A 37 -1.95 -8.42 4.77
C PHE A 37 -2.15 -9.39 3.60
N MET A 38 -1.87 -10.66 3.82
CA MET A 38 -2.16 -11.71 2.85
C MET A 38 -3.59 -12.22 3.06
N ILE A 39 -4.42 -12.16 2.02
CA ILE A 39 -5.74 -12.82 1.97
C ILE A 39 -5.71 -13.82 0.82
N GLY A 40 -5.45 -15.08 1.16
CA GLY A 40 -5.07 -16.09 0.17
C GLY A 40 -3.80 -15.66 -0.57
N SER A 41 -3.89 -15.57 -1.90
CA SER A 41 -2.78 -15.09 -2.76
C SER A 41 -2.77 -13.57 -3.00
N ARG A 42 -3.72 -12.82 -2.44
CA ARG A 42 -3.86 -11.38 -2.67
C ARG A 42 -3.27 -10.59 -1.51
N GLU A 43 -2.39 -9.65 -1.85
CA GLU A 43 -1.89 -8.64 -0.91
C GLU A 43 -2.90 -7.52 -0.70
N ARG A 44 -2.97 -7.05 0.55
CA ARG A 44 -3.79 -5.92 0.99
C ARG A 44 -3.00 -4.97 1.87
N TYR A 45 -3.33 -3.68 1.78
CA TYR A 45 -2.58 -2.62 2.43
C TYR A 45 -3.49 -1.73 3.28
N THR A 46 -3.01 -1.28 4.42
CA THR A 46 -3.74 -0.28 5.22
C THR A 46 -3.20 1.11 4.93
N ARG A 47 -4.05 2.13 5.01
CA ARG A 47 -3.61 3.54 4.86
C ARG A 47 -2.53 3.89 5.89
N LYS A 48 -2.65 3.39 7.11
CA LYS A 48 -1.70 3.62 8.19
C LYS A 48 -0.29 3.16 7.82
N GLU A 49 -0.15 1.93 7.35
CA GLU A 49 1.17 1.39 6.99
C GLU A 49 1.74 2.05 5.73
N LEU A 50 0.90 2.43 4.76
CA LEU A 50 1.34 3.20 3.59
C LEU A 50 1.95 4.55 4.00
N ILE A 51 1.28 5.31 4.86
CA ILE A 51 1.78 6.60 5.36
C ILE A 51 3.07 6.39 6.19
N ASN A 52 3.07 5.38 7.09
CA ASN A 52 4.23 5.06 7.91
C ASN A 52 5.46 4.72 7.07
N PHE A 53 5.27 3.98 5.97
CA PHE A 53 6.35 3.63 5.05
C PHE A 53 6.92 4.86 4.35
N VAL A 54 6.05 5.73 3.81
CA VAL A 54 6.47 6.98 3.15
C VAL A 54 7.24 7.87 4.13
N ASN A 55 6.73 8.06 5.35
CA ASN A 55 7.40 8.86 6.38
C ASN A 55 8.79 8.32 6.73
N LYS A 56 8.99 7.00 6.72
CA LYS A 56 10.31 6.39 6.97
C LYS A 56 11.32 6.59 5.84
N LYS A 57 10.87 6.72 4.59
CA LYS A 57 11.74 6.91 3.42
C LYS A 57 12.05 8.39 3.13
N LEU A 58 11.31 9.33 3.71
CA LEU A 58 11.50 10.77 3.56
C LEU A 58 12.48 11.37 4.61
N VAL A 59 13.23 10.54 5.33
CA VAL A 59 14.24 10.95 6.33
C VAL A 59 15.63 10.85 5.73
#